data_AF-A0A537L281-F1
#
_entry.id   AF-A0A537L281-F1
#
_cell.length_a   1.000
_cell.length_b   1.000
_cell.length_c   1.000
_cell.angle_alpha   90.00
_cell.angle_beta   90.00
_cell.angle_gamma   90.00
#
_symmetry.space_group_name_H-M   'P 1'
#
loop_
_entity.id
_entity.type
_entity.pdbx_description
1 polymer ?
#
loop_
_entity_poly.entity_id
_entity_poly.type
_entity_poly.pdbx_seq_one_letter_code
_entity_poly.pdbx_strand_id
1 'polypeptide(L)'
;MPDFPYINARVRAMRSRLLDAGRMEELLGLPTPDAFLQALGSTPYSRELQEVLSHTHDGLRAVDEALARNFSLTTSRILSFADGKARELIELVLMRWDLANIRII
;
A
#
# COMPACT_ATOMS: atom_id res chain seq x y z
N MET A 1 -12.35 25.00 9.24
CA MET A 1 -13.08 24.27 8.19
C MET A 1 -12.24 23.07 7.78
N PRO A 2 -12.81 21.88 7.62
CA PRO A 2 -12.06 20.74 7.08
C PRO A 2 -11.59 21.05 5.65
N ASP A 3 -10.29 20.94 5.40
CA ASP A 3 -9.69 21.23 4.09
C ASP A 3 -9.79 20.00 3.15
N PHE A 4 -11.02 19.60 2.85
CA PHE A 4 -11.30 18.51 1.91
C PHE A 4 -10.65 18.69 0.54
N PRO A 5 -10.58 19.90 -0.06
CA PRO A 5 -9.85 20.11 -1.31
C PRO A 5 -8.37 19.73 -1.23
N TYR A 6 -7.66 20.15 -0.18
CA TYR A 6 -6.27 19.78 0.05
C TYR A 6 -6.09 18.27 0.25
N ILE A 7 -6.91 17.68 1.12
CA ILE A 7 -6.90 16.22 1.38
C ILE A 7 -7.11 15.45 0.06
N ASN A 8 -8.13 15.82 -0.72
CA ASN A 8 -8.43 15.19 -2.01
C ASN A 8 -7.28 15.31 -3.01
N ALA A 9 -6.64 16.48 -3.10
CA ALA A 9 -5.50 16.69 -3.98
C ALA A 9 -4.32 15.77 -3.60
N ARG A 10 -4.00 15.66 -2.31
CA ARG A 10 -2.93 14.76 -1.84
C ARG A 10 -3.27 13.30 -2.08
N VAL A 11 -4.50 12.88 -1.78
CA VAL A 11 -4.95 11.50 -2.02
C VAL A 11 -4.89 11.15 -3.52
N ARG A 12 -5.28 12.07 -4.41
CA ARG A 12 -5.14 11.87 -5.86
C ARG A 12 -3.69 11.72 -6.30
N ALA A 13 -2.78 12.54 -5.77
CA ALA A 13 -1.35 12.43 -6.04
C ALA A 13 -0.73 11.13 -5.47
N MET A 14 -1.29 10.59 -4.38
CA MET A 14 -0.89 9.29 -3.85
C MET A 14 -1.43 8.15 -4.73
N ARG A 15 -2.69 8.24 -5.18
CA ARG A 15 -3.31 7.27 -6.08
C ARG A 15 -2.58 7.14 -7.41
N SER A 16 -2.00 8.21 -7.95
CA SER A 16 -1.24 8.16 -9.20
C SER A 16 0.05 7.34 -9.12
N ARG A 17 0.46 6.90 -7.91
CA ARG A 17 1.60 6.00 -7.71
C ARG A 17 1.22 4.52 -7.68
N LEU A 18 -0.08 4.20 -7.72
CA LEU A 18 -0.50 2.81 -7.86
C LEU A 18 -0.04 2.28 -9.21
N LEU A 19 0.18 0.97 -9.27
CA LEU A 19 0.47 0.30 -10.53
C LEU A 19 -0.67 0.55 -11.51
N ASP A 20 -0.32 1.00 -12.71
CA ASP A 20 -1.28 1.07 -13.79
C ASP A 20 -1.60 -0.34 -14.32
N ALA A 21 -2.61 -0.41 -15.19
CA ALA A 21 -3.08 -1.68 -15.73
C ALA A 21 -1.98 -2.42 -16.52
N GLY A 22 -1.19 -1.69 -17.32
CA GLY A 22 -0.10 -2.29 -18.10
C GLY A 22 0.96 -2.91 -17.20
N ARG A 23 1.36 -2.20 -16.14
CA ARG A 23 2.32 -2.71 -15.17
C ARG A 23 1.79 -3.93 -14.40
N MET A 24 0.48 -3.97 -14.12
CA MET A 24 -0.15 -5.14 -13.51
C MET A 24 -0.11 -6.35 -14.45
N GLU A 25 -0.46 -6.16 -15.73
CA GLU A 25 -0.41 -7.21 -16.75
C GLU A 25 1.01 -7.75 -16.95
N GLU A 26 2.01 -6.86 -16.99
CA GLU A 26 3.42 -7.24 -17.03
C GLU A 26 3.81 -8.13 -15.85
N LEU A 27 3.43 -7.77 -14.62
CA LEU A 27 3.73 -8.55 -13.43
C LEU A 27 3.06 -9.94 -13.46
N LEU A 28 1.79 -9.99 -13.87
CA LEU A 28 1.03 -11.25 -13.97
C LEU A 28 1.55 -12.17 -15.07
N GLY A 29 2.18 -11.62 -16.12
CA GLY A 29 2.78 -12.37 -17.21
C GLY A 29 4.14 -12.98 -16.91
N LEU A 30 4.73 -12.72 -15.72
CA LEU A 30 6.05 -13.22 -15.37
C LEU A 30 6.05 -14.73 -15.15
N PRO A 31 7.08 -15.45 -15.63
CA PRO A 31 7.06 -16.91 -15.67
C PRO A 31 7.34 -17.57 -14.31
N THR A 32 7.91 -16.84 -13.35
CA THR A 32 8.32 -17.39 -12.05
C THR A 32 8.04 -16.43 -10.89
N PRO A 33 7.82 -16.95 -9.67
CA PRO A 33 7.70 -16.14 -8.46
C PRO A 33 8.92 -15.22 -8.22
N ASP A 34 10.13 -15.70 -8.51
CA ASP A 34 11.35 -14.90 -8.34
C ASP A 34 11.41 -13.71 -9.31
N ALA A 35 11.01 -13.93 -10.57
CA ALA A 35 10.91 -12.84 -11.54
C ALA A 35 9.86 -11.81 -11.12
N PHE A 36 8.72 -12.27 -10.59
CA PHE A 36 7.68 -11.42 -10.02
C PHE A 36 8.22 -10.58 -8.84
N LEU A 37 8.94 -11.20 -7.91
CA LEU A 37 9.53 -10.50 -6.76
C LEU A 37 10.54 -9.43 -7.19
N GLN A 38 11.41 -9.74 -8.13
CA GLN A 38 12.37 -8.77 -8.66
C GLN A 38 11.67 -7.60 -9.35
N ALA A 39 10.65 -7.89 -10.17
CA ALA A 39 9.88 -6.86 -10.85
C ALA A 39 9.11 -5.99 -9.85
N LEU A 40 8.52 -6.58 -8.81
CA LEU A 40 7.86 -5.85 -7.74
C LEU A 40 8.85 -4.95 -6.97
N GLY A 41 10.10 -5.39 -6.81
CA GLY A 41 11.19 -4.59 -6.24
C GLY A 41 11.58 -3.34 -7.03
N SER A 42 11.09 -3.18 -8.26
CA SER A 42 11.26 -1.95 -9.06
C SER A 42 10.04 -1.00 -9.02
N THR A 43 9.02 -1.36 -8.24
CA THR A 43 7.79 -0.58 -8.08
C THR A 43 7.83 0.28 -6.80
N PRO A 44 6.80 1.11 -6.53
CA PRO A 44 6.69 1.84 -5.27
C PRO A 44 6.63 0.97 -4.00
N TYR A 45 6.47 -0.35 -4.12
CA TYR A 45 6.47 -1.31 -3.02
C TYR A 45 7.88 -1.80 -2.63
N SER A 46 8.92 -1.37 -3.36
CA SER A 46 10.30 -1.84 -3.21
C SER A 46 10.85 -1.70 -1.78
N ARG A 47 10.55 -0.58 -1.12
CA ARG A 47 11.03 -0.28 0.22
C ARG A 47 10.52 -1.30 1.24
N GLU A 48 9.21 -1.50 1.29
CA GLU A 48 8.60 -2.44 2.24
C GLU A 48 8.99 -3.89 1.89
N LEU A 49 9.12 -4.20 0.60
CA LEU A 49 9.56 -5.53 0.15
C LEU A 49 10.99 -5.85 0.60
N GLN A 50 11.93 -4.92 0.43
CA GLN A 50 13.32 -5.09 0.89
C GLN A 50 13.41 -5.28 2.41
N GLU A 51 12.59 -4.55 3.16
CA GLU A 51 12.57 -4.65 4.62
C GLU A 51 12.09 -6.03 5.08
N VAL A 52 11.00 -6.56 4.50
CA VAL A 52 10.50 -7.89 4.87
C VAL A 52 11.43 -9.01 4.41
N LEU A 53 11.97 -8.91 3.19
CA LEU A 53 12.93 -9.90 2.66
C LEU A 53 14.24 -9.94 3.48
N SER A 54 14.56 -8.91 4.26
CA SER A 54 15.74 -8.95 5.15
C SER A 54 15.56 -9.88 6.36
N HIS A 55 14.32 -10.28 6.66
CA HIS A 55 13.98 -11.12 7.81
C HIS A 55 13.30 -12.44 7.44
N THR A 56 12.81 -12.59 6.20
CA THR A 56 12.09 -13.78 5.73
C THR A 56 12.60 -14.23 4.36
N HIS A 57 12.80 -15.54 4.20
CA HIS A 57 13.20 -16.17 2.93
C HIS A 57 12.00 -16.68 2.11
N ASP A 58 10.79 -16.65 2.68
CA ASP A 58 9.55 -16.95 1.98
C ASP A 58 9.10 -15.72 1.18
N GLY A 59 9.43 -15.73 -0.11
CA GLY A 59 9.14 -14.62 -1.00
C GLY A 59 7.65 -14.29 -1.14
N LEU A 60 6.76 -15.30 -1.09
CA LEU A 60 5.33 -15.05 -1.25
C LEU A 60 4.76 -14.38 -0.01
N ARG A 61 5.09 -14.89 1.18
CA ARG A 61 4.71 -14.23 2.44
C ARG A 61 5.31 -12.83 2.56
N ALA A 62 6.53 -12.63 2.03
CA ALA A 62 7.15 -11.32 2.03
C ALA A 62 6.38 -10.29 1.20
N VAL A 63 5.73 -10.71 0.11
CA VAL A 63 4.88 -9.83 -0.71
C VAL A 63 3.64 -9.41 0.08
N ASP A 64 2.93 -10.37 0.68
CA ASP A 64 1.70 -10.08 1.43
C ASP A 64 1.97 -9.12 2.59
N GLU A 65 3.04 -9.36 3.35
CA GLU A 65 3.45 -8.50 4.46
C GLU A 65 3.90 -7.11 3.98
N ALA A 66 4.69 -7.05 2.90
CA ALA A 66 5.14 -5.78 2.33
C ALA A 66 3.97 -4.92 1.83
N LEU A 67 2.98 -5.54 1.18
CA LEU A 67 1.77 -4.86 0.72
C LEU A 67 0.90 -4.39 1.89
N ALA A 68 0.68 -5.23 2.90
CA ALA A 68 -0.05 -4.86 4.10
C ALA A 68 0.61 -3.67 4.83
N ARG A 69 1.95 -3.69 4.92
CA ARG A 69 2.74 -2.62 5.52
C ARG A 69 2.68 -1.33 4.70
N ASN A 70 2.82 -1.42 3.38
CA ASN A 70 2.71 -0.26 2.50
C ASN A 70 1.32 0.39 2.59
N PHE A 71 0.27 -0.43 2.66
CA PHE A 71 -1.10 0.03 2.88
C PHE A 71 -1.24 0.76 4.23
N SER A 72 -0.78 0.15 5.32
CA SER A 72 -0.83 0.75 6.67
C SER A 72 -0.08 2.09 6.75
N LEU A 73 1.11 2.18 6.16
CA LEU A 73 1.88 3.43 6.10
C LEU A 73 1.18 4.50 5.25
N THR A 74 0.54 4.08 4.17
CA THR A 74 -0.21 4.96 3.26
C THR A 74 -1.44 5.54 3.95
N THR A 75 -2.23 4.72 4.62
CA THR A 75 -3.43 5.16 5.35
C THR A 75 -3.07 6.03 6.55
N SER A 76 -2.03 5.66 7.31
CA SER A 76 -1.49 6.48 8.41
C SER A 76 -1.04 7.86 7.92
N ARG A 77 -0.39 7.92 6.75
CA ARG A 77 -0.01 9.19 6.11
C ARG A 77 -1.23 10.02 5.70
N ILE A 78 -2.31 9.39 5.20
CA ILE A 78 -3.54 10.11 4.88
C ILE A 78 -4.14 10.74 6.14
N LEU A 79 -4.19 9.97 7.23
CA LEU A 79 -4.69 10.45 8.52
C LEU A 79 -3.82 11.56 9.12
N SER A 80 -2.51 11.57 8.86
CA SER A 80 -1.59 12.57 9.43
C SER A 80 -1.80 14.00 8.91
N PHE A 81 -2.55 14.18 7.82
CA PHE A 81 -2.90 15.51 7.29
C PHE A 81 -4.41 15.77 7.25
N ALA A 82 -5.20 14.89 7.88
CA ALA A 82 -6.63 15.06 8.05
C ALA A 82 -6.93 15.40 9.52
N ASP A 83 -7.80 16.39 9.73
CA ASP A 83 -8.17 16.85 11.07
C ASP A 83 -9.70 16.95 11.24
N GLY A 84 -10.12 16.93 12.51
CA GLY A 84 -11.52 17.05 12.91
C GLY A 84 -12.44 16.08 12.15
N LYS A 85 -13.52 16.62 11.58
CA LYS A 85 -14.54 15.78 10.93
C LYS A 85 -14.02 14.99 9.72
N ALA A 86 -13.06 15.54 8.98
CA ALA A 86 -12.49 14.83 7.83
C ALA A 86 -11.74 13.58 8.29
N ARG A 87 -10.98 13.68 9.38
CA ARG A 87 -10.25 12.57 9.97
C ARG A 87 -11.20 11.45 10.42
N GLU A 88 -12.22 11.79 11.20
CA GLU A 88 -13.23 10.82 11.69
C GLU A 88 -13.87 10.02 10.54
N LEU A 89 -14.22 10.70 9.45
CA LEU A 89 -14.84 10.05 8.29
C LEU A 89 -13.86 9.12 7.57
N ILE A 90 -12.60 9.52 7.45
CA ILE A 90 -11.57 8.69 6.82
C ILE A 90 -11.29 7.46 7.70
N GLU A 91 -11.15 7.62 9.01
CA GLU A 91 -10.97 6.50 9.95
C GLU A 91 -12.12 5.50 9.83
N LEU A 92 -13.37 5.96 9.80
CA LEU A 92 -14.54 5.10 9.64
C LEU A 92 -14.50 4.26 8.35
N VAL A 93 -14.02 4.84 7.24
CA VAL A 93 -13.84 4.11 5.96
C VAL A 93 -12.70 3.09 6.06
N LEU A 94 -11.64 3.42 6.78
CA LEU A 94 -10.45 2.57 6.94
C LEU A 94 -10.65 1.39 7.89
N MET A 95 -11.55 1.51 8.87
CA MET A 95 -11.85 0.44 9.84
C MET A 95 -12.15 -0.93 9.20
N ARG A 96 -12.74 -0.95 7.99
CA ARG A 96 -13.00 -2.20 7.25
C ARG A 96 -11.71 -2.95 6.92
N TRP A 97 -10.64 -2.21 6.64
CA TRP A 97 -9.36 -2.76 6.23
C TRP A 97 -8.47 -3.13 7.41
N ASP A 98 -8.60 -2.45 8.55
CA ASP A 98 -7.92 -2.84 9.79
C ASP A 98 -8.29 -4.27 10.21
N LEU A 99 -9.57 -4.65 10.08
CA LEU A 99 -10.04 -6.02 10.34
C LEU A 99 -9.44 -7.07 9.40
N ALA A 100 -9.15 -6.69 8.15
CA ALA A 100 -8.52 -7.58 7.18
C ALA A 100 -7.03 -7.76 7.48
N ASN A 101 -6.34 -6.68 7.87
CA ASN A 101 -4.91 -6.71 8.19
C ASN A 101 -4.62 -7.50 9.48
N ILE A 102 -5.51 -7.47 10.49
CA ILE A 102 -5.35 -8.26 11.73
C ILE A 102 -5.33 -9.78 11.46
N ARG A 103 -5.95 -10.26 10.38
CA ARG A 103 -5.98 -11.69 10.04
C ARG A 103 -4.73 -12.19 9.33
N ILE A 104 -3.92 -11.27 8.80
CA ILE A 104 -2.72 -11.57 8.02
C ILE A 104 -1.50 -11.71 8.94
N ILE A 105 -1.53 -11.05 10.10
CA ILE A 105 -0.55 -11.17 11.20
C ILE A 105 -0.85 -12.42 12.03
#